data_AF-A0A553ZSE6-F1
#
_entry.id   AF-A0A553ZSE6-F1
#
_cell.length_a   1.000
_cell.length_b   1.000
_cell.length_c   1.000
_cell.angle_alpha   90.00
_cell.angle_beta   90.00
_cell.angle_gamma   90.00
#
_symmetry.space_group_name_H-M   'P 1'
#
loop_
_entity.id
_entity.type
_entity.pdbx_description
1 polymer ?
#
loop_
_entity_poly.entity_id
_entity_poly.type
_entity_poly.pdbx_seq_one_letter_code
_entity_poly.pdbx_strand_id
1 'polypeptide(L)' 'MLEVMSSIDGYKNLSESNDYVPRPASRPVTKFEQRGHRLGHGVWDLMFERVK' A
#
# COMPACT_ATOMS: atom_id res chain seq x y z
N MET A 1 -6.80 7.23 0.96
CA MET A 1 -6.36 6.18 1.92
C MET A 1 -5.07 6.56 2.63
N LEU A 2 -3.98 6.87 1.90
CA LEU A 2 -2.70 7.29 2.49
C LEU A 2 -2.87 8.42 3.51
N GLU A 3 -3.48 9.54 3.12
CA GLU A 3 -3.74 10.69 4.01
C GLU A 3 -4.44 10.29 5.31
N VAL A 4 -5.48 9.45 5.21
CA VAL A 4 -6.22 8.96 6.37
C VAL A 4 -5.31 8.12 7.26
N MET A 5 -4.59 7.14 6.71
CA MET A 5 -3.70 6.28 7.51
C MET A 5 -2.57 7.07 8.18
N SER A 6 -2.01 8.06 7.48
CA SER A 6 -0.96 8.93 8.01
C SER A 6 -1.45 9.84 9.15
N SER A 7 -2.76 10.09 9.25
CA SER A 7 -3.36 10.87 10.35
C SER A 7 -3.64 10.04 11.61
N ILE A 8 -3.56 8.71 11.54
CA ILE A 8 -3.87 7.81 12.64
C ILE A 8 -2.64 7.66 13.54
N ASP A 9 -2.79 8.07 14.79
CA ASP A 9 -1.77 7.90 15.81
C ASP A 9 -1.54 6.42 16.15
N GLY A 10 -0.29 6.04 16.41
CA GLY A 10 0.11 4.65 16.70
C GLY A 10 0.38 3.77 15.48
N TYR A 11 0.31 4.31 14.27
CA TYR A 11 0.78 3.67 13.04
C TYR A 11 1.87 4.49 12.38
N LYS A 12 2.86 3.82 11.78
CA LYS A 12 3.95 4.46 11.05
C LYS A 12 4.06 3.86 9.65
N ASN A 13 4.10 4.72 8.63
CA ASN A 13 4.27 4.30 7.24
C ASN A 13 5.68 3.68 7.07
N LEU A 14 5.77 2.59 6.32
CA LEU A 14 7.01 1.89 6.01
C LEU A 14 7.66 2.37 4.70
N SER A 15 7.02 3.26 3.93
CA SER A 15 7.66 3.92 2.79
C SER A 15 8.75 4.88 3.26
N GLU A 16 9.90 4.86 2.58
CA GLU A 16 11.01 5.80 2.80
C GLU A 16 10.62 7.26 2.51
N SER A 17 9.75 7.46 1.52
CA SER A 17 9.26 8.77 1.06
C SER A 17 7.92 9.18 1.68
N ASN A 18 7.39 8.43 2.65
CA ASN A 18 6.06 8.62 3.24
C ASN A 18 4.89 8.54 2.24
N ASP A 19 5.09 7.88 1.10
CA ASP A 19 4.08 7.67 0.07
C ASP A 19 3.64 6.19 0.00
N TYR A 20 3.98 5.50 -1.08
CA TYR A 20 3.63 4.11 -1.34
C TYR A 20 4.87 3.24 -1.26
N VAL A 21 4.71 2.00 -0.83
CA VAL A 21 5.82 1.05 -0.84
C VAL A 21 5.88 0.34 -2.21
N PRO A 22 7.08 -0.04 -2.66
CA PRO A 22 7.21 -0.99 -3.75
C PRO A 22 6.46 -2.29 -3.40
N ARG A 23 5.85 -2.92 -4.41
CA ARG A 23 5.13 -4.17 -4.22
C ARG A 23 6.05 -5.23 -3.58
N PRO A 24 5.71 -5.79 -2.41
CA PRO A 24 6.52 -6.84 -1.80
C PRO A 24 6.52 -8.12 -2.64
N ALA A 25 7.69 -8.75 -2.79
CA ALA A 25 7.83 -10.00 -3.54
C ALA A 25 7.00 -11.17 -2.95
N SER A 26 6.75 -11.14 -1.64
CA SER A 26 5.95 -12.14 -0.93
C SER A 26 4.45 -12.00 -1.14
N ARG A 27 3.97 -10.88 -1.70
CA ARG A 27 2.53 -10.60 -1.83
C ARG A 27 1.96 -11.25 -3.10
N PRO A 28 1.00 -12.19 -3.00
CA PRO A 28 0.37 -12.77 -4.17
C PRO A 28 -0.52 -11.76 -4.90
N VAL A 29 -0.69 -11.95 -6.22
CA VAL A 29 -1.57 -11.11 -7.05
C VAL A 29 -3.01 -11.59 -6.91
N THR A 30 -3.94 -10.67 -6.64
CA THR A 30 -5.36 -11.02 -6.53
C THR A 30 -6.07 -10.97 -7.89
N LYS A 31 -7.23 -11.62 -8.01
CA LYS A 31 -8.06 -11.57 -9.24
C LYS A 31 -8.52 -10.14 -9.58
N PHE A 32 -8.73 -9.30 -8.56
CA PHE A 32 -9.12 -7.90 -8.76
C PHE A 32 -7.97 -7.07 -9.36
N GLU A 33 -6.74 -7.26 -8.88
CA GLU A 33 -5.55 -6.62 -9.44
C GLU A 33 -5.32 -7.03 -10.89
N GLN A 34 -5.41 -8.33 -11.20
CA GLN A 34 -5.27 -8.82 -12.58
C GLN A 34 -6.29 -8.17 -13.53
N ARG A 35 -7.55 -8.05 -13.09
CA ARG A 35 -8.58 -7.35 -13.85
C ARG A 35 -8.26 -5.86 -14.00
N GLY A 36 -7.78 -5.21 -12.94
CA GLY A 36 -7.40 -3.80 -12.96
C GLY A 36 -6.25 -3.52 -13.92
N HIS A 37 -5.21 -4.34 -13.90
CA HIS A 37 -4.09 -4.23 -14.84
C HIS A 37 -4.54 -4.40 -16.29
N ARG A 38 -5.45 -5.34 -16.59
CA ARG A 38 -6.04 -5.51 -17.92
C ARG A 38 -6.81 -4.26 -18.40
N LEU A 39 -7.37 -3.50 -17.47
CA LEU A 39 -8.09 -2.25 -17.73
C LEU A 39 -7.19 -1.00 -17.66
N GLY A 40 -5.89 -1.16 -17.44
CA GLY A 40 -4.93 -0.05 -17.35
C GLY A 40 -4.94 0.71 -16.03
N HIS A 41 -5.47 0.12 -14.95
CA HIS A 41 -5.46 0.73 -13.62
C HIS A 41 -4.12 0.51 -12.90
N GLY A 42 -3.65 1.56 -12.22
CA GLY A 42 -2.52 1.49 -11.30
C GLY A 42 -2.90 0.77 -10.01
N VAL A 43 -1.90 0.14 -9.39
CA VAL A 43 -2.02 -0.52 -8.08
C VAL A 43 -0.87 -0.01 -7.22
N TRP A 44 -1.18 0.47 -6.02
CA TRP A 44 -0.21 0.98 -5.07
C TRP A 44 -0.35 0.27 -3.75
N ASP A 45 0.78 -0.12 -3.17
CA ASP A 45 0.84 -0.80 -1.89
C ASP A 45 1.10 0.21 -0.76
N LEU A 46 0.41 0.01 0.35
CA LEU A 46 0.62 0.76 1.60
C LEU A 46 0.95 -0.25 2.70
N MET A 47 2.03 -0.02 3.42
CA MET A 47 2.42 -0.84 4.57
C MET A 47 2.68 0.06 5.76
N PHE A 48 2.07 -0.28 6.89
CA PHE A 48 2.21 0.44 8.14
C PHE A 48 2.58 -0.54 9.25
N GLU A 49 3.50 -0.13 10.11
CA GLU A 49 3.79 -0.83 11.36
C GLU A 49 2.99 -0.20 12.52
N ARG A 50 2.52 -1.03 13.45
CA ARG A 50 1.94 -0.53 14.70
C ARG A 50 3.07 -0.20 15.66
N VAL A 51 3.09 1.03 16.16
CA VAL A 51 4.16 1.56 17.04
C VAL A 51 3.66 1.85 18.47
N LYS A 52 2.42 1.43 18.78
CA LYS A 52 1.80 1.50 20.11
C LYS A 52 1.29 0.14 20.57
#